data_AF-A0A382TXP9-F1
#
_entry.id   AF-A0A382TXP9-F1
#
_cell.length_a   1.000
_cell.length_b   1.000
_cell.length_c   1.000
_cell.angle_alpha   90.00
_cell.angle_beta   90.00
_cell.angle_gamma   90.00
#
_symmetry.space_group_name_H-M   'P 1'
#
loop_
_entity.id
_entity.type
_entity.pdbx_description
1 polymer ?
#
loop_
_entity_poly.entity_id
_entity_poly.type
_entity_poly.pdbx_seq_one_letter_code
_entity_poly.pdbx_strand_id
1 'polypeptide(L)'
;DEHGPESIGFIGSPFGTNEELYLYHKLFRFTLGTNNLDHKTYLDTPGLPVDHYDFLNIETANLVLLIGSDPAEELPILDLRIKKAVTRKGVKLAVLNDQRTELDKIADLSLKYDVGSDEIALSSLANSLAAELDIPMVEGNFSDELLSGIAGDQMKKMSELIRTAMKVCVVYNPASLTGSSIFMLKHLLEVINKIPTMECGAIPAAPFTNSLGAMDMGILPDYYPGGISCSDPDKVQQVWGDGASLETKGLSAMEMIDKAESGELKALIVYRNNPVIDFPDCKRVQAALKNLSLLVVH
;
A
#
# COMPACT_ATOMS: atom_id res chain seq x y z
N ASP A 1 27.23 -16.22 11.16
CA ASP A 1 27.69 -17.26 12.12
C ASP A 1 27.64 -16.79 13.57
N GLU A 2 28.34 -15.72 13.97
CA GLU A 2 28.38 -15.27 15.39
C GLU A 2 27.02 -14.82 15.94
N HIS A 3 26.23 -14.07 15.16
CA HIS A 3 24.98 -13.45 15.61
C HIS A 3 23.71 -13.99 14.92
N GLY A 4 23.87 -14.99 14.05
CA GLY A 4 22.76 -15.55 13.27
C GLY A 4 22.26 -14.65 12.12
N PRO A 5 21.40 -15.19 11.24
CA PRO A 5 20.91 -14.49 10.05
C PRO A 5 19.96 -13.33 10.37
N GLU A 6 19.21 -13.43 11.47
CA GLU A 6 18.29 -12.40 11.96
C GLU A 6 18.97 -11.07 12.33
N SER A 7 20.30 -11.08 12.46
CA SER A 7 21.09 -9.89 12.77
C SER A 7 21.52 -9.08 11.54
N ILE A 8 21.08 -9.48 10.34
CA ILE A 8 21.42 -8.83 9.08
C ILE A 8 20.13 -8.36 8.39
N GLY A 9 20.16 -7.19 7.74
CA GLY A 9 18.99 -6.64 7.05
C GLY A 9 19.31 -5.94 5.73
N PHE A 10 18.29 -5.79 4.91
CA PHE A 10 18.34 -5.09 3.62
C PHE A 10 17.26 -4.01 3.54
N ILE A 11 17.66 -2.76 3.33
CA ILE A 11 16.78 -1.69 2.89
C ILE A 11 17.04 -1.45 1.40
N GLY A 12 16.12 -1.95 0.57
CA GLY A 12 16.12 -1.72 -0.87
C GLY A 12 15.54 -0.37 -1.26
N SER A 13 15.26 -0.22 -2.55
CA SER A 13 14.77 1.04 -3.09
C SER A 13 13.88 0.85 -4.31
N PRO A 14 12.84 1.69 -4.46
CA PRO A 14 12.02 1.74 -5.66
C PRO A 14 12.71 2.41 -6.86
N PHE A 15 14.00 2.77 -6.73
CA PHE A 15 14.85 3.26 -7.84
C PHE A 15 15.79 2.19 -8.40
N GLY A 16 15.77 0.98 -7.83
CA GLY A 16 16.44 -0.20 -8.39
C GLY A 16 15.63 -0.83 -9.52
N THR A 17 16.30 -1.55 -10.43
CA THR A 17 15.62 -2.41 -11.41
C THR A 17 15.03 -3.65 -10.74
N ASN A 18 14.05 -4.28 -11.38
CA ASN A 18 13.48 -5.53 -10.87
C ASN A 18 14.55 -6.61 -10.73
N GLU A 19 15.46 -6.70 -11.69
CA GLU A 19 16.53 -7.67 -11.72
C GLU A 19 17.52 -7.48 -10.57
N GLU A 20 17.90 -6.23 -10.25
CA GLU A 20 18.79 -5.94 -9.11
C GLU A 20 18.11 -6.32 -7.78
N LEU A 21 16.85 -5.92 -7.61
CA LEU A 21 16.08 -6.24 -6.41
C LEU A 21 15.89 -7.75 -6.25
N TYR A 22 15.58 -8.44 -7.33
CA TYR A 22 15.49 -9.90 -7.36
C TYR A 22 16.78 -10.59 -6.91
N LEU A 23 17.94 -10.07 -7.30
CA LEU A 23 19.23 -10.58 -6.85
C LEU A 23 19.45 -10.37 -5.34
N TYR A 24 19.06 -9.21 -4.80
CA TYR A 24 19.10 -8.97 -3.35
C TYR A 24 18.15 -9.89 -2.58
N HIS A 25 16.93 -10.08 -3.07
CA HIS A 25 16.01 -11.08 -2.55
C HIS A 25 16.69 -12.46 -2.45
N LYS A 26 17.34 -12.90 -3.53
CA LYS A 26 18.04 -14.19 -3.55
C LYS A 26 19.20 -14.25 -2.57
N LEU A 27 20.02 -13.20 -2.52
CA LEU A 27 21.16 -13.10 -1.62
C LEU A 27 20.70 -13.24 -0.16
N PHE A 28 19.71 -12.46 0.25
CA PHE A 28 19.31 -12.43 1.66
C PHE A 28 18.56 -13.69 2.10
N ARG A 29 17.63 -14.21 1.30
CA ARG A 29 16.85 -15.39 1.71
C ARG A 29 17.60 -16.70 1.51
N PHE A 30 18.25 -16.90 0.37
CA PHE A 30 18.86 -18.20 0.05
C PHE A 30 20.32 -18.30 0.45
N THR A 31 21.06 -17.18 0.50
CA THR A 31 22.47 -17.21 0.89
C THR A 31 22.65 -16.83 2.35
N LEU A 32 22.01 -15.75 2.81
CA LEU A 32 22.14 -15.27 4.19
C LEU A 32 21.10 -15.88 5.13
N GLY A 33 19.99 -16.45 4.62
CA GLY A 33 19.00 -17.14 5.43
C GLY A 33 18.10 -16.21 6.27
N THR A 34 17.82 -14.99 5.80
CA THR A 34 16.96 -14.04 6.52
C THR A 34 15.83 -13.48 5.66
N ASN A 35 14.69 -13.23 6.31
CA ASN A 35 13.55 -12.51 5.72
C ASN A 35 13.61 -11.00 5.95
N ASN A 36 14.69 -10.45 6.52
CA ASN A 36 14.85 -9.02 6.79
C ASN A 36 15.13 -8.22 5.50
N LEU A 37 14.11 -8.09 4.65
CA LEU A 37 14.12 -7.27 3.45
C LEU A 37 12.92 -6.34 3.45
N ASP A 38 13.17 -5.06 3.24
CA ASP A 38 12.11 -4.07 3.00
C ASP A 38 12.71 -2.92 2.17
N HIS A 39 11.90 -1.95 1.74
CA HIS A 39 12.38 -0.83 0.92
C HIS A 39 11.77 0.53 1.29
N LYS A 40 10.93 0.58 2.32
CA LYS A 40 10.14 1.76 2.68
C LYS A 40 9.61 1.67 4.12
N THR A 41 8.89 2.70 4.56
CA THR A 41 8.40 2.86 5.93
C THR A 41 6.95 2.47 6.15
N TYR A 42 6.17 2.31 5.08
CA TYR A 42 4.76 1.93 5.13
C TYR A 42 4.56 0.49 4.64
N LEU A 43 3.47 -0.13 5.10
CA LEU A 43 3.15 -1.51 4.78
C LEU A 43 2.61 -1.63 3.34
N ASP A 44 3.26 -2.44 2.51
CA ASP A 44 2.65 -2.91 1.28
C ASP A 44 1.72 -4.08 1.57
N THR A 45 0.68 -4.20 0.75
CA THR A 45 -0.23 -5.34 0.85
C THR A 45 -0.45 -5.97 -0.53
N PRO A 46 0.49 -6.82 -1.00
CA PRO A 46 0.29 -7.61 -2.20
C PRO A 46 -1.04 -8.37 -2.17
N GLY A 47 -1.58 -8.71 -3.34
CA GLY A 47 -2.84 -9.44 -3.45
C GLY A 47 -4.05 -8.58 -3.04
N LEU A 48 -4.38 -7.60 -3.88
CA LEU A 48 -5.65 -6.90 -3.77
C LEU A 48 -6.80 -7.88 -4.07
N PRO A 49 -7.99 -7.75 -3.43
CA PRO A 49 -9.14 -8.62 -3.68
C PRO A 49 -9.89 -8.28 -4.99
N VAL A 50 -9.26 -7.49 -5.86
CA VAL A 50 -9.79 -6.95 -7.11
C VAL A 50 -8.68 -6.92 -8.15
N ASP A 51 -9.05 -6.77 -9.41
CA ASP A 51 -8.09 -6.70 -10.51
C ASP A 51 -7.17 -5.47 -10.42
N HIS A 52 -5.92 -5.66 -10.82
CA HIS A 52 -4.99 -4.54 -11.03
C HIS A 52 -5.36 -3.82 -12.32
N TYR A 53 -5.72 -2.54 -12.19
CA TYR A 53 -6.13 -1.69 -13.31
C TYR A 53 -4.98 -0.83 -13.82
N ASP A 54 -5.13 -0.34 -15.05
CA ASP A 54 -4.18 0.57 -15.70
C ASP A 54 -4.85 1.87 -16.20
N PHE A 55 -4.10 2.68 -16.94
CA PHE A 55 -4.60 3.94 -17.48
C PHE A 55 -5.72 3.80 -18.52
N LEU A 56 -5.93 2.63 -19.13
CA LEU A 56 -7.06 2.37 -20.03
C LEU A 56 -8.32 2.04 -19.23
N ASN A 57 -8.17 1.37 -18.09
CA ASN A 57 -9.30 1.13 -17.18
C ASN A 57 -9.90 2.45 -16.66
N ILE A 58 -9.07 3.44 -16.32
CA ILE A 58 -9.54 4.79 -15.92
C ILE A 58 -10.47 5.38 -16.98
N GLU A 59 -10.09 5.24 -18.25
CA GLU A 59 -10.81 5.82 -19.38
C GLU A 59 -12.07 5.03 -19.80
N THR A 60 -12.28 3.83 -19.27
CA THR A 60 -13.42 2.96 -19.56
C THR A 60 -14.33 2.74 -18.34
N ALA A 61 -13.93 3.22 -17.16
CA ALA A 61 -14.72 3.18 -15.95
C ALA A 61 -15.96 4.10 -16.04
N ASN A 62 -16.99 3.80 -15.27
CA ASN A 62 -18.10 4.74 -15.04
C ASN A 62 -17.78 5.69 -13.89
N LEU A 63 -16.98 5.24 -12.93
CA LEU A 63 -16.56 6.00 -11.76
C LEU A 63 -15.08 5.75 -11.48
N VAL A 64 -14.33 6.84 -11.32
CA VAL A 64 -13.03 6.83 -10.64
C VAL A 64 -13.26 7.24 -9.19
N LEU A 65 -12.84 6.39 -8.24
CA LEU A 65 -12.86 6.69 -6.82
C LEU A 65 -11.42 6.92 -6.35
N LEU A 66 -11.08 8.18 -6.08
CA LEU A 66 -9.76 8.60 -5.60
C LEU A 66 -9.74 8.60 -4.07
N ILE A 67 -8.84 7.82 -3.46
CA ILE A 67 -8.75 7.63 -2.01
C ILE A 67 -7.35 8.01 -1.52
N GLY A 68 -7.26 9.01 -0.64
CA GLY A 68 -6.01 9.35 0.04
C GLY A 68 -4.83 9.69 -0.89
N SER A 69 -5.11 10.15 -2.12
CA SER A 69 -4.09 10.40 -3.15
C SER A 69 -4.31 11.76 -3.80
N ASP A 70 -3.21 12.41 -4.18
CA ASP A 70 -3.19 13.64 -4.97
C ASP A 70 -2.34 13.47 -6.23
N PRO A 71 -2.89 12.86 -7.30
CA PRO A 71 -2.16 12.64 -8.54
C PRO A 71 -1.61 13.92 -9.19
N ALA A 72 -2.16 15.11 -8.89
CA ALA A 72 -1.67 16.36 -9.47
C ALA A 72 -0.23 16.69 -8.99
N GLU A 73 0.06 16.38 -7.72
CA GLU A 73 1.37 16.57 -7.10
C GLU A 73 2.22 15.29 -7.15
N GLU A 74 1.59 14.12 -7.04
CA GLU A 74 2.28 12.82 -6.93
C GLU A 74 2.61 12.21 -8.30
N LEU A 75 1.66 12.22 -9.24
CA LEU A 75 1.71 11.45 -10.49
C LEU A 75 1.07 12.22 -11.66
N PRO A 76 1.76 13.23 -12.24
CA PRO A 76 1.14 14.14 -13.22
C PRO A 76 0.55 13.46 -14.46
N ILE A 77 1.12 12.32 -14.90
CA ILE A 77 0.55 11.57 -16.01
C ILE A 77 -0.78 10.92 -15.60
N LEU A 78 -0.89 10.38 -14.39
CA LEU A 78 -2.14 9.82 -13.87
C LEU A 78 -3.21 10.91 -13.75
N ASP A 79 -2.84 12.10 -13.23
CA ASP A 79 -3.72 13.27 -13.20
C ASP A 79 -4.27 13.63 -14.59
N LEU A 80 -3.41 13.70 -15.61
CA LEU A 80 -3.84 13.98 -16.99
C LEU A 80 -4.82 12.91 -17.53
N ARG A 81 -4.62 11.64 -17.16
CA ARG A 81 -5.51 10.53 -17.56
C ARG A 81 -6.86 10.62 -16.87
N ILE A 82 -6.89 10.94 -15.58
CA ILE A 82 -8.13 11.18 -14.82
C ILE A 82 -8.87 12.39 -15.40
N LYS A 83 -8.19 13.52 -15.58
CA LYS A 83 -8.77 14.73 -16.19
C LYS A 83 -9.36 14.45 -17.57
N LYS A 84 -8.66 13.68 -18.42
CA LYS A 84 -9.16 13.27 -19.74
C LYS A 84 -10.41 12.39 -19.62
N ALA A 85 -10.42 11.41 -18.72
CA ALA A 85 -11.55 10.52 -18.50
C ALA A 85 -12.80 11.32 -18.07
N VAL A 86 -12.65 12.22 -17.10
CA VAL A 86 -13.74 13.06 -16.61
C VAL A 86 -14.24 14.03 -17.67
N THR A 87 -13.35 14.84 -18.22
CA THR A 87 -13.74 15.97 -19.10
C THR A 87 -14.09 15.57 -20.53
N ARG A 88 -13.59 14.44 -21.03
CA ARG A 88 -13.77 14.04 -22.45
C ARG A 88 -14.51 12.72 -22.63
N LYS A 89 -14.60 11.89 -21.60
CA LYS A 89 -15.24 10.56 -21.69
C LYS A 89 -16.46 10.40 -20.79
N GLY A 90 -16.79 11.43 -19.99
CA GLY A 90 -17.97 11.41 -19.12
C GLY A 90 -17.84 10.44 -17.94
N VAL A 91 -16.61 10.09 -17.56
CA VAL A 91 -16.33 9.28 -16.36
C VAL A 91 -16.59 10.15 -15.13
N LYS A 92 -17.34 9.64 -14.16
CA LYS A 92 -17.56 10.36 -12.91
C LYS A 92 -16.32 10.28 -12.03
N LEU A 93 -16.11 11.29 -11.19
CA LEU A 93 -15.03 11.32 -10.23
C LEU A 93 -15.57 11.54 -8.81
N ALA A 94 -15.24 10.59 -7.94
CA ALA A 94 -15.41 10.70 -6.50
C ALA A 94 -14.05 10.85 -5.82
N VAL A 95 -13.95 11.75 -4.85
CA VAL A 95 -12.73 11.97 -4.06
C VAL A 95 -13.06 11.76 -2.58
N LEU A 96 -12.23 10.96 -1.91
CA LEU A 96 -12.23 10.75 -0.47
C LEU A 96 -10.80 10.95 0.03
N ASN A 97 -10.53 12.09 0.66
CA ASN A 97 -9.17 12.48 1.03
C ASN A 97 -9.14 13.28 2.36
N ASP A 98 -8.00 13.42 3.03
CA ASP A 98 -7.87 14.27 4.23
C ASP A 98 -7.65 15.75 3.88
N GLN A 99 -7.32 16.02 2.61
CA GLN A 99 -7.04 17.35 2.08
C GLN A 99 -7.81 17.64 0.79
N ARG A 100 -7.86 18.93 0.43
CA ARG A 100 -8.37 19.38 -0.87
C ARG A 100 -7.27 19.26 -1.92
N THR A 101 -7.62 18.75 -3.09
CA THR A 101 -6.72 18.56 -4.24
C THR A 101 -7.20 19.37 -5.44
N GLU A 102 -6.41 19.45 -6.50
CA GLU A 102 -6.84 20.09 -7.76
C GLU A 102 -7.97 19.32 -8.46
N LEU A 103 -8.05 18.00 -8.25
CA LEU A 103 -9.08 17.15 -8.85
C LEU A 103 -10.47 17.37 -8.23
N ASP A 104 -10.56 17.93 -7.02
CA ASP A 104 -11.83 18.34 -6.40
C ASP A 104 -12.66 19.27 -7.29
N LYS A 105 -12.00 20.12 -8.10
CA LYS A 105 -12.67 21.12 -8.94
C LYS A 105 -13.51 20.50 -10.06
N ILE A 106 -13.21 19.26 -10.42
CA ILE A 106 -13.89 18.51 -11.49
C ILE A 106 -14.57 17.24 -10.97
N ALA A 107 -14.55 17.01 -9.65
CA ALA A 107 -15.20 15.86 -9.03
C ALA A 107 -16.72 16.05 -8.95
N ASP A 108 -17.47 14.97 -9.20
CA ASP A 108 -18.92 14.92 -8.96
C ASP A 108 -19.22 14.97 -7.46
N LEU A 109 -18.36 14.35 -6.65
CA LEU A 109 -18.44 14.37 -5.19
C LEU A 109 -17.03 14.33 -4.60
N SER A 110 -16.73 15.29 -3.73
CA SER A 110 -15.49 15.30 -2.95
C SER A 110 -15.80 15.42 -1.46
N LEU A 111 -15.38 14.42 -0.69
CA LEU A 111 -15.51 14.35 0.75
C LEU A 111 -14.13 14.44 1.39
N LYS A 112 -14.03 15.31 2.39
CA LYS A 112 -12.81 15.51 3.15
C LYS A 112 -12.99 14.92 4.54
N TYR A 113 -12.23 13.89 4.89
CA TYR A 113 -12.17 13.38 6.28
C TYR A 113 -11.14 14.17 7.10
N ASP A 114 -11.17 14.00 8.42
CA ASP A 114 -10.17 14.62 9.31
C ASP A 114 -8.84 13.86 9.27
N VAL A 115 -7.72 14.57 9.42
CA VAL A 115 -6.39 13.94 9.35
C VAL A 115 -6.26 12.84 10.40
N GLY A 116 -5.90 11.63 9.96
CA GLY A 116 -5.80 10.43 10.80
C GLY A 116 -7.12 9.68 11.03
N SER A 117 -8.22 10.08 10.39
CA SER A 117 -9.49 9.36 10.42
C SER A 117 -9.78 8.55 9.14
N ASP A 118 -8.75 8.25 8.35
CA ASP A 118 -8.82 7.50 7.10
C ASP A 118 -9.38 6.08 7.30
N GLU A 119 -8.94 5.36 8.34
CA GLU A 119 -9.52 4.04 8.68
C GLU A 119 -11.04 4.15 8.93
N ILE A 120 -11.47 5.18 9.65
CA ILE A 120 -12.88 5.39 10.00
C ILE A 120 -13.68 5.76 8.75
N ALA A 121 -13.16 6.65 7.90
CA ALA A 121 -13.81 7.05 6.65
C ALA A 121 -13.98 5.85 5.70
N LEU A 122 -12.95 5.02 5.55
CA LEU A 122 -12.99 3.80 4.73
C LEU A 122 -13.97 2.77 5.29
N SER A 123 -13.93 2.56 6.61
CA SER A 123 -14.86 1.65 7.30
C SER A 123 -16.31 2.11 7.16
N SER A 124 -16.56 3.41 7.29
CA SER A 124 -17.89 4.01 7.13
C SER A 124 -18.45 3.79 5.73
N LEU A 125 -17.60 4.00 4.72
CA LEU A 125 -17.97 3.77 3.32
C LEU A 125 -18.23 2.28 3.05
N ALA A 126 -17.34 1.39 3.51
CA ALA A 126 -17.51 -0.05 3.36
C ALA A 126 -18.80 -0.54 4.04
N ASN A 127 -19.06 -0.11 5.27
CA ASN A 127 -20.26 -0.43 6.03
C ASN A 127 -21.53 0.14 5.38
N SER A 128 -21.47 1.35 4.84
CA SER A 128 -22.61 1.94 4.11
C SER A 128 -22.94 1.17 2.83
N LEU A 129 -21.94 0.61 2.14
CA LEU A 129 -22.16 -0.27 0.98
C LEU A 129 -22.66 -1.66 1.42
N ALA A 130 -22.07 -2.23 2.48
CA ALA A 130 -22.36 -3.57 2.97
C ALA A 130 -23.78 -3.71 3.57
N ALA A 131 -24.24 -2.70 4.32
CA ALA A 131 -25.55 -2.70 4.98
C ALA A 131 -26.72 -2.93 4.01
N GLU A 132 -26.54 -2.58 2.75
CA GLU A 132 -27.56 -2.72 1.71
C GLU A 132 -27.35 -3.96 0.81
N LEU A 133 -26.34 -4.79 1.11
CA LEU A 133 -25.95 -5.99 0.34
C LEU A 133 -25.94 -7.28 1.19
N ASP A 134 -26.34 -7.20 2.47
CA ASP A 134 -26.28 -8.31 3.44
C ASP A 134 -24.87 -8.91 3.60
N ILE A 135 -23.84 -8.07 3.40
CA ILE A 135 -22.44 -8.44 3.63
C ILE A 135 -22.10 -8.14 5.10
N PRO A 136 -21.34 -9.02 5.80
CA PRO A 136 -20.91 -8.75 7.16
C PRO A 136 -20.20 -7.40 7.28
N MET A 137 -20.71 -6.55 8.18
CA MET A 137 -20.13 -5.24 8.48
C MET A 137 -18.93 -5.38 9.41
N VAL A 138 -18.02 -4.41 9.37
CA VAL A 138 -16.91 -4.33 10.32
C VAL A 138 -17.42 -3.83 11.67
N GLU A 139 -17.08 -4.54 12.75
CA GLU A 139 -17.47 -4.20 14.13
C GLU A 139 -16.68 -3.00 14.68
N GLY A 140 -17.38 -1.91 15.04
CA GLY A 140 -16.82 -0.72 15.71
C GLY A 140 -17.62 0.56 15.47
N ASN A 141 -17.22 1.68 16.11
CA ASN A 141 -17.90 2.99 16.03
C ASN A 141 -17.58 3.75 14.73
N PHE A 142 -17.83 3.15 13.56
CA PHE A 142 -17.38 3.68 12.27
C PHE A 142 -18.40 4.55 11.53
N SER A 143 -19.56 4.80 12.13
CA SER A 143 -20.59 5.72 11.62
C SER A 143 -20.63 7.05 12.40
N ASP A 144 -19.66 7.28 13.29
CA ASP A 144 -19.62 8.49 14.09
C ASP A 144 -19.05 9.66 13.27
N GLU A 145 -19.93 10.58 12.90
CA GLU A 145 -19.59 11.84 12.22
C GLU A 145 -18.54 12.64 13.00
N LEU A 146 -18.55 12.55 14.33
CA LEU A 146 -17.57 13.21 15.20
C LEU A 146 -16.15 12.64 15.07
N LEU A 147 -16.02 11.41 14.57
CA LEU A 147 -14.73 10.73 14.44
C LEU A 147 -14.13 10.84 13.04
N SER A 148 -14.96 10.91 12.00
CA SER A 148 -14.48 10.97 10.60
C SER A 148 -14.45 12.39 10.01
N GLY A 149 -15.20 13.33 10.58
CA GLY A 149 -15.40 14.66 10.00
C GLY A 149 -16.31 14.68 8.77
N ILE A 150 -16.91 13.53 8.40
CA ILE A 150 -17.84 13.41 7.27
C ILE A 150 -19.25 13.16 7.78
N ALA A 151 -20.20 13.97 7.32
CA ALA A 151 -21.61 13.80 7.66
C ALA A 151 -22.19 12.50 7.07
N GLY A 152 -23.06 11.83 7.84
CA GLY A 152 -23.64 10.55 7.42
C GLY A 152 -24.44 10.63 6.11
N ASP A 153 -25.06 11.79 5.80
CA ASP A 153 -25.76 12.01 4.54
C ASP A 153 -24.79 12.13 3.35
N GLN A 154 -23.61 12.71 3.57
CA GLN A 154 -22.54 12.80 2.57
C GLN A 154 -21.96 11.43 2.27
N MET A 155 -21.73 10.61 3.29
CA MET A 155 -21.25 9.24 3.10
C MET A 155 -22.26 8.40 2.31
N LYS A 156 -23.56 8.54 2.59
CA LYS A 156 -24.62 7.89 1.79
C LYS A 156 -24.59 8.31 0.32
N LYS A 157 -24.40 9.61 0.03
CA LYS A 157 -24.25 10.10 -1.36
C LYS A 157 -23.05 9.47 -2.06
N MET A 158 -21.94 9.26 -1.36
CA MET A 158 -20.77 8.55 -1.89
C MET A 158 -21.11 7.09 -2.21
N SER A 159 -21.75 6.39 -1.28
CA SER A 159 -22.19 5.00 -1.48
C SER A 159 -23.16 4.87 -2.65
N GLU A 160 -24.14 5.76 -2.79
CA GLU A 160 -25.07 5.81 -3.92
C GLU A 160 -24.34 6.06 -5.25
N LEU A 161 -23.36 6.95 -5.27
CA LEU A 161 -22.55 7.22 -6.45
C LEU A 161 -21.76 5.98 -6.90
N ILE A 162 -21.18 5.23 -5.96
CA ILE A 162 -20.48 3.96 -6.24
C ILE A 162 -21.46 2.90 -6.75
N ARG A 163 -22.61 2.72 -6.08
CA ARG A 163 -23.61 1.70 -6.46
C ARG A 163 -24.21 1.87 -7.84
N THR A 164 -24.26 3.11 -8.35
CA THR A 164 -24.82 3.40 -9.68
C THR A 164 -23.81 3.22 -10.81
N ALA A 165 -22.55 2.93 -10.49
CA ALA A 165 -21.52 2.61 -11.47
C ALA A 165 -21.57 1.12 -11.86
N MET A 166 -21.30 0.81 -13.13
CA MET A 166 -21.09 -0.58 -13.58
C MET A 166 -19.62 -0.97 -13.53
N LYS A 167 -18.71 0.00 -13.65
CA LYS A 167 -17.26 -0.20 -13.53
C LYS A 167 -16.63 0.88 -12.67
N VAL A 168 -16.02 0.46 -11.56
CA VAL A 168 -15.34 1.33 -10.59
C VAL A 168 -13.83 1.12 -10.68
N CYS A 169 -13.11 2.21 -10.91
CA CYS A 169 -11.66 2.25 -10.85
C CYS A 169 -11.24 2.98 -9.58
N VAL A 170 -10.74 2.25 -8.59
CA VAL A 170 -10.23 2.85 -7.35
C VAL A 170 -8.77 3.26 -7.56
N VAL A 171 -8.44 4.50 -7.27
CA VAL A 171 -7.06 5.02 -7.29
C VAL A 171 -6.70 5.40 -5.87
N TYR A 172 -5.61 4.86 -5.33
CA TYR A 172 -5.22 5.13 -3.95
C TYR A 172 -3.72 5.24 -3.79
N ASN A 173 -3.25 6.07 -2.86
CA ASN A 173 -1.83 6.16 -2.54
C ASN A 173 -1.50 5.21 -1.37
N PRO A 174 -0.72 4.14 -1.59
CA PRO A 174 -0.36 3.20 -0.51
C PRO A 174 0.50 3.84 0.58
N ALA A 175 1.23 4.93 0.27
CA ALA A 175 2.05 5.63 1.25
C ALA A 175 1.22 6.49 2.23
N SER A 176 0.04 6.94 1.79
CA SER A 176 -0.87 7.74 2.61
C SER A 176 -1.71 6.87 3.57
N LEU A 177 -2.01 5.64 3.17
CA LEU A 177 -2.83 4.71 3.95
C LEU A 177 -1.92 3.81 4.81
N THR A 178 -1.58 4.30 6.00
CA THR A 178 -0.68 3.59 6.93
C THR A 178 -1.44 2.73 7.94
N GLY A 179 -0.78 1.76 8.55
CA GLY A 179 -1.35 0.96 9.64
C GLY A 179 -2.55 0.11 9.23
N SER A 180 -3.65 0.20 9.98
CA SER A 180 -4.90 -0.54 9.78
C SER A 180 -5.67 -0.10 8.52
N SER A 181 -5.49 1.14 8.06
CA SER A 181 -6.23 1.72 6.93
C SER A 181 -6.07 0.93 5.63
N ILE A 182 -4.90 0.34 5.39
CA ILE A 182 -4.68 -0.46 4.18
C ILE A 182 -5.50 -1.77 4.18
N PHE A 183 -5.70 -2.37 5.36
CA PHE A 183 -6.58 -3.53 5.51
C PHE A 183 -8.04 -3.12 5.32
N MET A 184 -8.43 -1.94 5.80
CA MET A 184 -9.76 -1.41 5.57
C MET A 184 -10.02 -1.07 4.11
N LEU A 185 -9.02 -0.56 3.39
CA LEU A 185 -9.09 -0.38 1.94
C LEU A 185 -9.35 -1.73 1.25
N LYS A 186 -8.61 -2.78 1.60
CA LYS A 186 -8.84 -4.13 1.05
C LYS A 186 -10.27 -4.60 1.31
N HIS A 187 -10.77 -4.41 2.52
CA HIS A 187 -12.15 -4.74 2.86
C HIS A 187 -13.16 -3.94 2.02
N LEU A 188 -12.96 -2.63 1.87
CA LEU A 188 -13.77 -1.79 0.99
C LEU A 188 -13.77 -2.31 -0.45
N LEU A 189 -12.60 -2.62 -1.01
CA LEU A 189 -12.47 -3.18 -2.36
C LEU A 189 -13.23 -4.52 -2.49
N GLU A 190 -13.16 -5.38 -1.47
CA GLU A 190 -13.91 -6.64 -1.42
C GLU A 190 -15.44 -6.40 -1.41
N VAL A 191 -15.93 -5.44 -0.62
CA VAL A 191 -17.36 -5.07 -0.59
C VAL A 191 -17.80 -4.53 -1.95
N ILE A 192 -17.02 -3.64 -2.56
CA ILE A 192 -17.28 -3.08 -3.89
C ILE A 192 -17.34 -4.20 -4.93
N ASN A 193 -16.42 -5.17 -4.88
CA ASN A 193 -16.37 -6.30 -5.82
C ASN A 193 -17.53 -7.30 -5.66
N LYS A 194 -18.19 -7.33 -4.49
CA LYS A 194 -19.37 -8.19 -4.24
C LYS A 194 -20.69 -7.57 -4.71
N ILE A 195 -20.69 -6.30 -5.12
CA ILE A 195 -21.89 -5.66 -5.68
C ILE A 195 -22.23 -6.35 -7.01
N PRO A 196 -23.45 -6.91 -7.15
CA PRO A 196 -23.84 -7.60 -8.37
C PRO A 196 -23.67 -6.71 -9.60
N THR A 197 -23.16 -7.30 -10.69
CA THR A 197 -22.95 -6.64 -12.01
C THR A 197 -21.90 -5.53 -12.05
N MET A 198 -21.19 -5.27 -10.94
CA MET A 198 -20.14 -4.25 -10.90
C MET A 198 -18.76 -4.85 -11.15
N GLU A 199 -18.01 -4.27 -12.08
CA GLU A 199 -16.58 -4.50 -12.24
C GLU A 199 -15.81 -3.56 -11.31
N CYS A 200 -14.89 -4.10 -10.52
CA CYS A 200 -14.02 -3.33 -9.65
C CYS A 200 -12.56 -3.65 -9.93
N GLY A 201 -11.73 -2.62 -9.98
CA GLY A 201 -10.29 -2.77 -9.95
C GLY A 201 -9.61 -1.56 -9.35
N ALA A 202 -8.34 -1.73 -9.03
CA ALA A 202 -7.58 -0.74 -8.28
C ALA A 202 -6.24 -0.42 -8.93
N ILE A 203 -5.84 0.85 -8.79
CA ILE A 203 -4.55 1.38 -9.21
C ILE A 203 -3.85 1.91 -7.96
N PRO A 204 -2.80 1.23 -7.47
CA PRO A 204 -1.92 1.80 -6.45
C PRO A 204 -1.14 2.95 -7.10
N ALA A 205 -1.48 4.18 -6.76
CA ALA A 205 -0.77 5.41 -7.09
C ALA A 205 0.52 5.51 -6.25
N ALA A 206 1.40 4.51 -6.39
CA ALA A 206 2.65 4.47 -5.65
C ALA A 206 3.58 5.62 -6.10
N PRO A 207 4.22 6.34 -5.17
CA PRO A 207 4.90 7.60 -5.46
C PRO A 207 6.23 7.43 -6.22
N PHE A 208 6.82 6.23 -6.24
CA PHE A 208 8.13 6.00 -6.85
C PHE A 208 8.09 5.04 -8.03
N THR A 209 9.02 5.24 -8.95
CA THR A 209 9.05 4.63 -10.28
C THR A 209 8.92 3.11 -10.30
N ASN A 210 9.53 2.42 -9.33
CA ASN A 210 9.55 0.97 -9.27
C ASN A 210 9.07 0.43 -7.91
N SER A 211 8.20 1.15 -7.20
CA SER A 211 7.62 0.66 -5.93
C SER A 211 6.87 -0.67 -6.13
N LEU A 212 6.05 -0.76 -7.17
CA LEU A 212 5.35 -2.01 -7.48
C LEU A 212 6.34 -3.12 -7.88
N GLY A 213 7.37 -2.81 -8.67
CA GLY A 213 8.39 -3.80 -9.02
C GLY A 213 9.19 -4.29 -7.81
N ALA A 214 9.51 -3.43 -6.84
CA ALA A 214 10.14 -3.83 -5.59
C ALA A 214 9.26 -4.81 -4.78
N MET A 215 7.95 -4.54 -4.75
CA MET A 215 6.95 -5.43 -4.17
C MET A 215 6.89 -6.78 -4.93
N ASP A 216 6.80 -6.73 -6.25
CA ASP A 216 6.74 -7.90 -7.13
C ASP A 216 7.97 -8.80 -7.00
N MET A 217 9.14 -8.19 -6.76
CA MET A 217 10.41 -8.89 -6.54
C MET A 217 10.63 -9.32 -5.08
N GLY A 218 9.61 -9.20 -4.22
CA GLY A 218 9.63 -9.72 -2.86
C GLY A 218 10.59 -8.98 -1.94
N ILE A 219 10.81 -7.68 -2.16
CA ILE A 219 11.53 -6.80 -1.22
C ILE A 219 10.56 -6.36 -0.13
N LEU A 220 10.05 -7.36 0.57
CA LEU A 220 9.08 -7.28 1.65
C LEU A 220 9.45 -8.34 2.69
N PRO A 221 9.17 -8.10 3.98
CA PRO A 221 9.55 -9.04 5.03
C PRO A 221 8.73 -10.34 4.98
N ASP A 222 7.54 -10.29 4.39
CA ASP A 222 6.48 -11.28 4.52
C ASP A 222 6.00 -11.86 3.18
N TYR A 223 6.60 -11.45 2.05
CA TYR A 223 6.29 -12.00 0.71
C TYR A 223 7.53 -12.32 -0.11
N TYR A 224 7.47 -13.43 -0.84
CA TYR A 224 8.35 -13.82 -1.95
C TYR A 224 7.90 -13.22 -3.28
N PRO A 225 8.80 -13.17 -4.27
CA PRO A 225 8.47 -12.65 -5.59
C PRO A 225 7.20 -13.29 -6.16
N GLY A 226 6.37 -12.48 -6.82
CA GLY A 226 5.05 -12.89 -7.31
C GLY A 226 3.97 -12.93 -6.22
N GLY A 227 4.16 -12.25 -5.09
CA GLY A 227 3.14 -12.12 -4.05
C GLY A 227 2.86 -13.41 -3.27
N ILE A 228 3.86 -14.29 -3.14
CA ILE A 228 3.72 -15.55 -2.38
C ILE A 228 4.01 -15.25 -0.92
N SER A 229 3.03 -15.43 -0.03
CA SER A 229 3.19 -15.15 1.39
C SER A 229 4.20 -16.11 2.04
N CYS A 230 5.08 -15.57 2.90
CA CYS A 230 5.95 -16.36 3.78
C CYS A 230 5.16 -17.25 4.74
N SER A 231 3.88 -16.96 5.00
CA SER A 231 2.99 -17.79 5.82
C SER A 231 2.44 -19.02 5.09
N ASP A 232 2.76 -19.19 3.80
CA ASP A 232 2.41 -20.36 2.99
C ASP A 232 3.70 -21.12 2.58
N PRO A 233 4.29 -21.89 3.51
CA PRO A 233 5.59 -22.55 3.29
C PRO A 233 5.52 -23.58 2.17
N ASP A 234 4.37 -24.23 1.98
CA ASP A 234 4.17 -25.24 0.94
C ASP A 234 4.25 -24.59 -0.45
N LYS A 235 3.59 -23.44 -0.64
CA LYS A 235 3.67 -22.69 -1.90
C LYS A 235 5.05 -22.08 -2.14
N VAL A 236 5.72 -21.61 -1.09
CA VAL A 236 7.11 -21.16 -1.21
C VAL A 236 8.01 -22.30 -1.68
N GLN A 237 7.94 -23.47 -1.05
CA GLN A 237 8.75 -24.64 -1.43
C GLN A 237 8.41 -25.14 -2.83
N GLN A 238 7.13 -25.12 -3.23
CA GLN A 238 6.71 -25.51 -4.57
C GLN A 238 7.35 -24.65 -5.66
N VAL A 239 7.49 -23.34 -5.43
CA VAL A 239 8.01 -22.40 -6.44
C VAL A 239 9.52 -22.26 -6.36
N TRP A 240 10.09 -22.29 -5.16
CA TRP A 240 11.49 -21.95 -4.90
C TRP A 240 12.38 -23.14 -4.53
N GLY A 241 11.79 -24.32 -4.34
CA GLY A 241 12.48 -25.56 -3.98
C GLY A 241 12.54 -25.82 -2.48
N ASP A 242 13.00 -27.03 -2.14
CA ASP A 242 13.11 -27.48 -0.76
C ASP A 242 14.07 -26.60 0.05
N GLY A 243 13.66 -26.24 1.27
CA GLY A 243 14.45 -25.39 2.17
C GLY A 243 14.42 -23.90 1.84
N ALA A 244 13.66 -23.46 0.83
CA ALA A 244 13.47 -22.05 0.52
C ALA A 244 12.65 -21.31 1.58
N SER A 245 11.73 -21.99 2.27
CA SER A 245 10.93 -21.40 3.32
C SER A 245 11.76 -21.21 4.59
N LEU A 246 11.87 -19.97 5.05
CA LEU A 246 12.51 -19.63 6.32
C LEU A 246 11.46 -19.59 7.44
N GLU A 247 11.81 -20.08 8.63
CA GLU A 247 10.91 -20.08 9.80
C GLU A 247 10.78 -18.69 10.44
N THR A 248 11.76 -17.81 10.22
CA THR A 248 11.83 -16.52 10.89
C THR A 248 10.96 -15.49 10.22
N LYS A 249 10.28 -14.67 11.04
CA LYS A 249 9.52 -13.53 10.55
C LYS A 249 10.49 -12.42 10.16
N GLY A 250 10.37 -11.90 8.93
CA GLY A 250 11.14 -10.74 8.51
C GLY A 250 10.79 -9.49 9.30
N LEU A 251 11.80 -8.64 9.50
CA LEU A 251 11.64 -7.29 10.05
C LEU A 251 11.33 -6.30 8.92
N SER A 252 10.34 -5.44 9.14
CA SER A 252 10.12 -4.23 8.34
C SER A 252 11.29 -3.26 8.45
N ALA A 253 11.38 -2.27 7.56
CA ALA A 253 12.46 -1.29 7.60
C ALA A 253 12.53 -0.53 8.94
N MET A 254 11.37 -0.18 9.51
CA MET A 254 11.31 0.47 10.82
C MET A 254 11.72 -0.48 11.96
N GLU A 255 11.29 -1.74 11.94
CA GLU A 255 11.74 -2.75 12.92
C GLU A 255 13.26 -3.00 12.80
N MET A 256 13.84 -2.94 11.60
CA MET A 256 15.29 -3.02 11.41
C MET A 256 16.02 -1.81 12.04
N ILE A 257 15.46 -0.60 11.95
CA ILE A 257 15.99 0.57 12.66
C ILE A 257 15.88 0.38 14.18
N ASP A 258 14.75 -0.12 14.69
CA ASP A 258 14.56 -0.41 16.11
C ASP A 258 15.58 -1.44 16.62
N LYS A 259 15.86 -2.48 15.81
CA LYS A 259 16.85 -3.52 16.14
C LYS A 259 18.29 -3.03 16.01
N ALA A 260 18.57 -2.09 15.11
CA ALA A 260 19.86 -1.40 15.08
C ALA A 260 20.03 -0.54 16.35
N GLU A 261 18.99 0.14 16.79
CA GLU A 261 18.99 0.94 18.01
C GLU A 261 19.26 0.09 19.26
N SER A 262 18.61 -1.07 19.40
CA SER A 262 18.86 -2.01 20.51
C SER A 262 20.21 -2.74 20.40
N GLY A 263 20.89 -2.65 19.26
CA GLY A 263 22.13 -3.36 18.96
C GLY A 263 21.93 -4.85 18.65
N GLU A 264 20.70 -5.30 18.42
CA GLU A 264 20.39 -6.67 17.97
C GLU A 264 20.72 -6.86 16.48
N LEU A 265 20.47 -5.84 15.64
CA LEU A 265 20.91 -5.81 14.25
C LEU A 265 22.39 -5.41 14.20
N LYS A 266 23.18 -6.18 13.46
CA LYS A 266 24.64 -6.02 13.37
C LYS A 266 25.09 -5.51 12.02
N ALA A 267 24.42 -5.92 10.96
CA ALA A 267 24.76 -5.51 9.60
C ALA A 267 23.52 -5.06 8.84
N LEU A 268 23.66 -3.96 8.10
CA LEU A 268 22.60 -3.45 7.23
C LEU A 268 23.18 -3.07 5.87
N ILE A 269 22.51 -3.51 4.82
CA ILE A 269 22.77 -3.04 3.46
C ILE A 269 21.65 -2.09 3.06
N VAL A 270 22.02 -0.87 2.68
CA VAL A 270 21.10 0.15 2.18
C VAL A 270 21.41 0.35 0.71
N TYR A 271 20.44 0.09 -0.16
CA TYR A 271 20.58 0.17 -1.62
C TYR A 271 19.70 1.27 -2.18
N ARG A 272 20.29 2.31 -2.76
CA ARG A 272 19.64 3.47 -3.41
C ARG A 272 18.51 4.10 -2.59
N ASN A 273 18.65 4.08 -1.27
CA ASN A 273 17.70 4.62 -0.31
C ASN A 273 18.46 5.51 0.68
N ASN A 274 17.79 6.50 1.28
CA ASN A 274 18.39 7.31 2.33
C ASN A 274 17.51 7.32 3.58
N PRO A 275 17.60 6.28 4.44
CA PRO A 275 16.76 6.19 5.63
C PRO A 275 16.88 7.39 6.56
N VAL A 276 18.04 8.06 6.61
CA VAL A 276 18.23 9.24 7.48
C VAL A 276 17.33 10.40 7.04
N ILE A 277 17.00 10.50 5.75
CA ILE A 277 16.15 11.57 5.21
C ILE A 277 14.71 11.09 5.02
N ASP A 278 14.54 9.87 4.53
CA ASP A 278 13.25 9.35 4.09
C ASP A 278 12.41 8.78 5.24
N PHE A 279 13.03 8.41 6.36
CA PHE A 279 12.34 7.79 7.49
C PHE A 279 12.03 8.83 8.58
N PRO A 280 10.97 8.61 9.39
CA PRO A 280 10.65 9.52 10.49
C PRO A 280 11.76 9.55 11.55
N ASP A 281 11.94 10.72 12.17
CA ASP A 281 12.95 10.98 13.19
C ASP A 281 14.39 10.71 12.73
N CYS A 282 14.89 11.60 11.86
CA CYS A 282 16.23 11.51 11.27
C CYS A 282 17.36 11.35 12.31
N LYS A 283 17.22 11.98 13.50
CA LYS A 283 18.23 11.91 14.56
C LYS A 283 18.27 10.52 15.18
N ARG A 284 17.10 9.94 15.43
CA ARG A 284 16.97 8.57 15.92
C ARG A 284 17.52 7.58 14.91
N VAL A 285 17.13 7.68 13.64
CA VAL A 285 17.65 6.80 12.57
C VAL A 285 19.17 6.91 12.47
N GLN A 286 19.73 8.12 12.50
CA GLN A 286 21.17 8.32 12.47
C GLN A 286 21.88 7.72 13.70
N ALA A 287 21.27 7.80 14.89
CA ALA A 287 21.81 7.18 16.10
C ALA A 287 21.79 5.65 16.01
N ALA A 288 20.67 5.08 15.56
CA ALA A 288 20.51 3.64 15.37
C ALA A 288 21.54 3.07 14.38
N LEU A 289 21.74 3.72 13.23
CA LEU A 289 22.70 3.27 12.22
C LEU A 289 24.16 3.27 12.72
N LYS A 290 24.51 4.08 13.72
CA LYS A 290 25.86 4.08 14.33
C LYS A 290 26.12 2.87 15.22
N ASN A 291 25.08 2.17 15.67
CA ASN A 291 25.22 0.97 16.50
C ASN A 291 25.51 -0.29 15.68
N LEU A 292 25.37 -0.22 14.35
CA LEU A 292 25.69 -1.32 13.45
C LEU A 292 27.20 -1.57 13.41
N SER A 293 27.58 -2.84 13.47
CA SER A 293 28.97 -3.26 13.24
C SER A 293 29.39 -3.07 11.78
N LEU A 294 28.44 -3.18 10.85
CA LEU A 294 28.65 -2.98 9.41
C LEU A 294 27.44 -2.27 8.78
N LEU A 295 27.70 -1.16 8.12
CA LEU A 295 26.72 -0.49 7.27
C LEU A 295 27.30 -0.40 5.86
N VAL A 296 26.62 -1.00 4.88
CA VAL A 296 26.96 -0.89 3.46
C VAL A 296 25.94 0.02 2.80
N VAL A 297 26.43 1.01 2.06
CA VAL A 297 25.60 1.90 1.25
C VAL A 297 25.97 1.69 -0.22
N HIS A 298 24.98 1.33 -1.04
CA HIS A 298 25.14 1.04 -2.46
C HIS A 298 24.18 1.86 -3.32
#